data_AF-A0AAY4B3H6-F1
#
_entry.id   AF-A0AAY4B3H6-F1
#
_cell.length_a   1.000
_cell.length_b   1.000
_cell.length_c   1.000
_cell.angle_alpha   90.00
_cell.angle_beta   90.00
_cell.angle_gamma   90.00
#
_symmetry.space_group_name_H-M   'P 1'
#
loop_
_entity.id
_entity.type
_entity.pdbx_description
1 polymer ?
#
loop_
_entity_poly.entity_id
_entity_poly.type
_entity_poly.pdbx_seq_one_letter_code
_entity_poly.pdbx_strand_id
1 'polypeptide(L)'
;MKISDGHVIRVVALQRLRVAHGIEVKRGHRLGGTEGGVGSKDGNVNVLVCHVPEYGLVPCFVADACQFLLKHAGTEGLFRRSSSVVRLKDLKAKLDQGEDCIPAALPCDVASLVKQFFRELPNPIIPTELYQALIQAQQLAADQEKISATQLLSCLLPERNSSTLRFFLGFLKKLSQRSTENKMNCHNLSVIFAPNFFPSEMFGENLIFEVAQFLLCIFQIFLFISFLLHTHLF
;
A
#
# COMPACT_ATOMS: atom_id res chain seq x y z
N MET A 1 2.22 -11.00 28.13
CA MET A 1 1.31 -9.85 28.25
C MET A 1 0.70 -9.58 26.87
N LYS A 2 -0.40 -10.27 26.51
CA LYS A 2 -1.06 -10.16 25.19
C LYS A 2 -2.39 -9.45 25.37
N ILE A 3 -2.36 -8.13 25.50
CA ILE A 3 -3.55 -7.29 25.34
C ILE A 3 -3.11 -6.05 24.56
N SER A 4 -3.19 -6.16 23.24
CA SER A 4 -3.45 -5.00 22.41
C SER A 4 -4.62 -5.38 21.53
N ASP A 5 -5.82 -5.34 22.12
CA ASP A 5 -7.07 -5.44 21.39
C ASP A 5 -7.02 -4.38 20.28
N GLY A 6 -7.12 -4.82 19.02
CA GLY A 6 -7.06 -3.91 17.86
C GLY A 6 -8.10 -2.79 17.97
N HIS A 7 -9.20 -3.03 18.70
CA HIS A 7 -10.16 -2.01 19.05
C HIS A 7 -9.57 -0.90 19.93
N VAL A 8 -8.80 -1.25 20.97
CA VAL A 8 -8.16 -0.30 21.87
C VAL A 8 -7.12 0.54 21.13
N ILE A 9 -6.28 -0.08 20.30
CA ILE A 9 -5.31 0.66 19.46
C ILE A 9 -6.06 1.67 18.58
N ARG A 10 -7.14 1.24 17.93
CA ARG A 10 -7.95 2.10 17.06
C ARG A 10 -8.53 3.28 17.82
N VAL A 11 -9.13 3.05 18.99
CA VAL A 11 -9.73 4.10 19.82
C VAL A 11 -8.67 5.10 20.28
N VAL A 12 -7.51 4.61 20.75
CA VAL A 12 -6.41 5.48 21.19
C VAL A 12 -5.85 6.30 20.02
N ALA A 13 -5.66 5.68 18.85
CA ALA A 13 -5.15 6.37 17.67
C ALA A 13 -6.11 7.47 17.20
N LEU A 14 -7.42 7.19 17.14
CA LEU A 14 -8.45 8.19 16.81
C LEU A 14 -8.46 9.35 17.81
N GLN A 15 -8.41 9.04 19.11
CA GLN A 15 -8.39 10.08 20.14
C GLN A 15 -7.13 10.95 20.06
N ARG A 16 -5.96 10.35 19.82
CA ARG A 16 -4.69 11.08 19.69
C ARG A 16 -4.66 11.94 18.44
N LEU A 17 -5.17 11.46 17.30
CA LEU A 17 -5.31 12.26 16.08
C LEU A 17 -6.16 13.51 16.31
N ARG A 18 -7.29 13.35 17.02
CA ARG A 18 -8.18 14.46 17.33
C ARG A 18 -7.55 15.48 18.28
N VAL A 19 -6.98 15.02 19.39
CA VAL A 19 -6.48 15.91 20.47
C VAL A 19 -5.15 16.56 20.11
N ALA A 20 -4.21 15.81 19.53
CA ALA A 20 -2.86 16.31 19.27
C ALA A 20 -2.75 17.04 17.92
N HIS A 21 -3.53 16.62 16.92
CA HIS A 21 -3.38 17.10 15.54
C HIS A 21 -4.63 17.79 14.98
N GLY A 22 -5.76 17.77 15.70
CA GLY A 22 -7.03 18.32 15.20
C GLY A 22 -7.64 17.54 14.02
N ILE A 23 -7.20 16.29 13.81
CA ILE A 23 -7.59 15.46 12.66
C ILE A 23 -8.72 14.52 13.07
N GLU A 24 -9.83 14.55 12.32
CA GLU A 24 -10.99 13.67 12.52
C GLU A 24 -11.15 12.69 11.35
N VAL A 25 -11.22 11.40 11.67
CA VAL A 25 -11.47 10.35 10.68
C VAL A 25 -12.98 10.08 10.64
N LYS A 26 -13.63 10.40 9.52
CA LYS A 26 -15.05 10.12 9.34
C LYS A 26 -15.29 8.60 9.38
N ARG A 27 -16.36 8.16 10.04
CA ARG A 27 -16.85 6.79 9.82
C ARG A 27 -17.29 6.70 8.35
N GLY A 28 -16.73 5.75 7.61
CA GLY A 28 -17.13 5.52 6.23
C GLY A 28 -18.66 5.40 6.12
N HIS A 29 -19.27 6.22 5.27
CA HIS A 29 -20.64 5.97 4.84
C HIS A 29 -20.60 4.64 4.08
N ARG A 30 -21.34 3.63 4.57
CA ARG A 30 -21.75 2.52 3.70
C ARG A 30 -22.51 3.16 2.54
N LEU A 31 -21.94 3.13 1.33
CA LEU A 31 -22.67 3.47 0.12
C LEU A 31 -23.92 2.58 0.10
N GLY A 32 -25.09 3.21 0.15
CA GLY A 32 -26.37 2.54 0.38
C GLY A 32 -26.73 1.59 -0.74
N GLY A 33 -27.12 0.37 -0.35
CA GLY A 33 -27.74 -0.65 -1.19
C GLY A 33 -28.53 -1.61 -0.30
N THR A 34 -29.79 -1.25 -0.07
CA THR A 34 -30.98 -2.01 0.36
C THR A 34 -30.82 -3.25 1.24
N GLU A 35 -31.45 -3.20 2.41
CA GLU A 35 -31.73 -4.34 3.29
C GLU A 35 -32.55 -5.42 2.57
N GLY A 36 -32.08 -6.67 2.63
CA GLY A 36 -32.82 -7.84 2.16
C GLY A 36 -31.98 -9.10 2.14
N GLY A 37 -32.15 -9.96 3.16
CA GLY A 37 -31.85 -11.39 3.09
C GLY A 37 -30.39 -11.80 3.31
N VAL A 38 -30.19 -12.63 4.32
CA VAL A 38 -28.97 -13.38 4.65
C VAL A 38 -28.37 -14.02 3.39
N GLY A 39 -27.18 -13.55 3.01
CA GLY A 39 -26.39 -14.12 1.93
C GLY A 39 -25.00 -13.50 1.94
N SER A 40 -24.00 -14.28 2.35
CA SER A 40 -22.58 -13.95 2.27
C SER A 40 -22.24 -13.40 0.89
N LYS A 41 -21.93 -12.11 0.80
CA LYS A 41 -21.38 -11.47 -0.41
C LYS A 41 -20.00 -10.91 -0.11
N ASP A 42 -19.10 -11.78 0.31
CA ASP A 42 -17.70 -11.61 -0.02
C ASP A 42 -17.60 -11.83 -1.54
N GLY A 43 -17.39 -10.77 -2.31
CA GLY A 43 -17.01 -10.82 -3.72
C GLY A 43 -15.60 -11.38 -3.86
N ASN A 44 -15.43 -12.61 -3.39
CA ASN A 44 -14.16 -13.29 -3.23
C ASN A 44 -13.67 -13.73 -4.61
N VAL A 45 -13.01 -12.82 -5.32
CA VAL A 45 -11.83 -13.28 -6.08
C VAL A 45 -10.97 -13.94 -5.01
N ASN A 46 -10.84 -15.28 -5.03
CA ASN A 46 -10.00 -16.03 -4.11
C ASN A 46 -8.55 -15.59 -4.34
N VAL A 47 -8.18 -14.43 -3.78
CA VAL A 47 -6.82 -13.94 -3.79
C VAL A 47 -6.08 -14.88 -2.84
N LEU A 48 -5.34 -15.82 -3.43
CA LEU A 48 -4.47 -16.71 -2.68
C LEU A 48 -3.55 -15.86 -1.79
N VAL A 49 -3.47 -16.21 -0.51
CA VAL A 49 -2.62 -15.53 0.46
C VAL A 49 -1.52 -16.48 0.93
N CYS A 50 -0.30 -15.94 1.04
CA CYS A 50 0.84 -16.61 1.61
C CYS A 50 1.27 -15.91 2.90
N HIS A 51 1.86 -16.68 3.82
CA HIS A 51 2.49 -16.12 5.00
C HIS A 51 3.92 -15.68 4.66
N VAL A 52 4.17 -14.38 4.72
CA VAL A 52 5.51 -13.80 4.59
C VAL A 52 6.06 -13.48 5.99
N PRO A 53 7.24 -14.00 6.38
CA PRO A 53 7.86 -13.67 7.66
C PRO A 53 7.93 -12.15 7.89
N GLU A 54 7.72 -11.69 9.13
CA GLU A 54 7.70 -10.27 9.55
C GLU A 54 6.51 -9.42 9.03
N TYR A 55 5.88 -9.84 7.94
CA TYR A 55 4.78 -9.10 7.29
C TYR A 55 3.40 -9.71 7.52
N GLY A 56 3.31 -11.02 7.77
CA GLY A 56 2.04 -11.73 7.98
C GLY A 56 1.42 -12.22 6.67
N LEU A 57 0.09 -12.20 6.56
CA LEU A 57 -0.62 -12.67 5.36
C LEU A 57 -0.59 -11.60 4.26
N VAL A 58 -0.09 -11.99 3.09
CA VAL A 58 0.05 -11.14 1.89
C VAL A 58 -0.46 -11.93 0.67
N PRO A 59 -1.12 -11.28 -0.31
CA PRO A 59 -1.46 -11.92 -1.58
C PRO A 59 -0.24 -12.59 -2.25
N CYS A 60 -0.36 -13.86 -2.61
CA CYS A 60 0.73 -14.65 -3.24
C CYS A 60 1.28 -13.93 -4.47
N PHE A 61 0.39 -13.48 -5.37
CA PHE A 61 0.76 -12.72 -6.56
C PHE A 61 1.65 -11.51 -6.23
N VAL A 62 1.32 -10.74 -5.18
CA VAL A 62 2.11 -9.57 -4.78
C VAL A 62 3.49 -10.02 -4.28
N ALA A 63 3.56 -11.09 -3.50
CA ALA A 63 4.82 -11.63 -3.00
C ALA A 63 5.73 -12.11 -4.14
N ASP A 64 5.20 -12.93 -5.05
CA ASP A 64 5.93 -13.52 -6.17
C ASP A 64 6.39 -12.46 -7.16
N ALA A 65 5.49 -11.53 -7.53
CA ALA A 65 5.82 -10.41 -8.40
C ALA A 65 6.91 -9.51 -7.79
N CYS A 66 6.81 -9.18 -6.49
CA CYS A 66 7.84 -8.38 -5.82
C CYS A 66 9.19 -9.10 -5.78
N GLN A 67 9.21 -10.42 -5.53
CA GLN A 67 10.44 -11.20 -5.54
C GLN A 67 11.08 -11.22 -6.93
N PHE A 68 10.29 -11.44 -7.97
CA PHE A 68 10.75 -11.38 -9.36
C PHE A 68 11.29 -10.00 -9.72
N LEU A 69 10.59 -8.92 -9.36
CA LEU A 69 11.00 -7.56 -9.65
C LEU A 69 12.26 -7.14 -8.89
N LEU A 70 12.51 -7.67 -7.68
CA LEU A 70 13.77 -7.43 -6.97
C LEU A 70 14.98 -8.03 -7.69
N LYS A 71 14.83 -9.22 -8.30
CA LYS A 71 15.88 -9.82 -9.14
C LYS A 71 16.20 -8.92 -10.35
N HIS A 72 15.22 -8.15 -10.81
CA HIS A 72 15.33 -7.20 -11.93
C HIS A 72 15.42 -5.73 -11.50
N ALA A 73 15.77 -5.45 -10.23
CA ALA A 73 15.71 -4.11 -9.66
C ALA A 73 16.69 -3.11 -10.28
N GLY A 74 17.64 -3.54 -11.10
CA GLY A 74 18.50 -2.67 -11.90
C GLY A 74 17.84 -2.14 -13.19
N THR A 75 16.64 -2.62 -13.54
CA THR A 75 15.95 -2.20 -14.77
C THR A 75 15.56 -0.72 -14.70
N GLU A 76 16.08 0.08 -15.63
CA GLU A 76 15.77 1.51 -15.69
C GLU A 76 14.27 1.78 -15.87
N GLY A 77 13.73 2.66 -15.03
CA GLY A 77 12.36 3.13 -15.09
C GLY A 77 11.34 2.05 -14.73
N LEU A 78 11.69 1.05 -13.92
CA LEU A 78 10.74 0.05 -13.42
C LEU A 78 9.53 0.75 -12.76
N PHE A 79 8.31 0.26 -13.01
CA PHE A 79 7.02 0.90 -12.70
C PHE A 79 6.67 2.19 -13.47
N ARG A 80 7.65 2.94 -13.97
CA ARG A 80 7.41 4.13 -14.81
C ARG A 80 7.13 3.76 -16.27
N ARG A 81 7.89 2.81 -16.83
CA ARG A 81 7.78 2.42 -18.23
C ARG A 81 6.45 1.69 -18.51
N SER A 82 5.84 2.05 -19.63
CA SER A 82 4.59 1.41 -20.09
C SER A 82 4.84 -0.02 -20.57
N SER A 83 3.89 -0.90 -20.26
CA SER A 83 3.81 -2.25 -20.84
C SER A 83 3.03 -2.24 -22.15
N SER A 84 3.14 -3.31 -22.93
CA SER A 84 2.24 -3.56 -24.06
C SER A 84 0.90 -4.03 -23.51
N VAL A 85 -0.20 -3.36 -23.88
CA VAL A 85 -1.56 -3.72 -23.44
C VAL A 85 -1.90 -5.16 -23.81
N VAL A 86 -1.49 -5.62 -25.00
CA VAL A 86 -1.74 -6.99 -25.47
C VAL A 86 -1.02 -8.00 -24.59
N ARG A 87 0.28 -7.78 -24.34
CA ARG A 87 1.10 -8.68 -23.54
C ARG A 87 0.70 -8.68 -22.07
N LEU A 88 0.27 -7.53 -21.55
CA LEU A 88 -0.25 -7.41 -20.20
C LEU A 88 -1.54 -8.21 -20.01
N LYS A 89 -2.46 -8.15 -20.98
CA LYS A 89 -3.70 -8.93 -20.97
C LYS A 89 -3.43 -10.44 -21.04
N ASP A 90 -2.53 -10.85 -21.92
CA ASP A 90 -2.10 -12.26 -22.03
C ASP A 90 -1.47 -12.76 -20.73
N LEU A 91 -0.56 -11.98 -20.14
CA LEU A 91 0.08 -12.32 -18.87
C LEU A 91 -0.94 -12.43 -17.73
N LYS A 92 -1.91 -11.51 -17.64
CA LYS A 92 -3.00 -11.58 -16.66
C LYS A 92 -3.84 -12.86 -16.85
N ALA A 93 -4.23 -13.16 -18.08
CA ALA A 93 -5.05 -14.34 -18.38
C ALA A 93 -4.36 -15.66 -18.01
N LYS A 94 -3.04 -15.76 -18.20
CA LYS A 94 -2.24 -16.93 -17.78
C LYS A 94 -2.19 -17.06 -16.26
N LEU A 95 -1.96 -15.95 -15.55
CA LEU A 95 -1.99 -15.93 -14.08
C LEU A 95 -3.36 -16.30 -13.50
N ASP A 96 -4.44 -15.80 -14.11
CA ASP A 96 -5.82 -16.11 -13.70
C ASP A 96 -6.16 -17.60 -13.92
N GLN A 97 -5.46 -18.28 -14.83
CA GLN A 97 -5.54 -19.73 -15.04
C GLN A 97 -4.64 -20.53 -14.08
N GLY A 98 -3.85 -19.86 -13.24
CA GLY A 98 -2.91 -20.48 -12.30
C GLY A 98 -1.58 -20.89 -12.93
N GLU A 99 -1.23 -20.39 -14.12
CA GLU A 99 0.08 -20.64 -14.73
C GLU A 99 1.19 -19.85 -14.03
N ASP A 100 2.33 -20.49 -13.76
CA ASP A 100 3.54 -19.81 -13.27
C ASP A 100 4.30 -19.15 -14.43
N CYS A 101 3.75 -18.04 -14.93
CA CYS A 101 4.30 -17.31 -16.07
C CYS A 101 5.12 -16.06 -15.69
N ILE A 102 5.24 -15.73 -14.39
CA ILE A 102 6.03 -14.57 -13.91
C ILE A 102 7.51 -14.68 -14.29
N PRO A 103 8.20 -15.83 -14.12
CA PRO A 103 9.63 -15.93 -14.41
C PRO A 103 10.00 -15.67 -15.87
N ALA A 104 9.07 -15.92 -16.81
CA ALA A 104 9.26 -15.73 -18.24
C ALA A 104 8.78 -14.35 -18.75
N ALA A 105 8.14 -13.54 -17.91
CA ALA A 105 7.57 -12.26 -18.29
C ALA A 105 8.61 -11.13 -18.33
N LEU A 106 8.30 -10.02 -19.02
CA LEU A 106 9.14 -8.83 -18.93
C LEU A 106 8.90 -8.09 -17.60
N PRO A 107 9.95 -7.52 -16.97
CA PRO A 107 9.81 -6.75 -15.74
C PRO A 107 8.79 -5.60 -15.82
N CYS A 108 8.66 -4.94 -16.98
CA CYS A 108 7.69 -3.86 -17.15
C CYS A 108 6.22 -4.34 -17.16
N ASP A 109 5.96 -5.56 -17.61
CA ASP A 109 4.60 -6.12 -17.61
C ASP A 109 4.21 -6.56 -16.20
N VAL A 110 5.11 -7.28 -15.50
CA VAL A 110 4.89 -7.66 -14.10
C VAL A 110 4.69 -6.42 -13.23
N ALA A 111 5.52 -5.38 -13.41
CA ALA A 111 5.36 -4.10 -12.73
C ALA A 111 4.01 -3.42 -13.04
N SER A 112 3.52 -3.54 -14.27
CA SER A 112 2.21 -3.02 -14.67
C SER A 112 1.05 -3.80 -14.06
N LEU A 113 1.16 -5.12 -13.96
CA LEU A 113 0.17 -5.95 -13.27
C LEU A 113 0.12 -5.67 -11.77
N VAL A 114 1.25 -5.42 -11.11
CA VAL A 114 1.25 -5.01 -9.70
C VAL A 114 0.50 -3.68 -9.51
N LYS A 115 0.73 -2.68 -10.38
CA LYS A 115 -0.03 -1.42 -10.34
C LYS A 115 -1.54 -1.68 -10.55
N GLN A 116 -1.86 -2.52 -11.52
CA GLN A 116 -3.24 -2.90 -11.83
C GLN A 116 -3.91 -3.63 -10.68
N PHE A 117 -3.20 -4.55 -10.01
CA PHE A 117 -3.70 -5.29 -8.85
C PHE A 117 -4.18 -4.35 -7.75
N PHE A 118 -3.36 -3.37 -7.34
CA PHE A 118 -3.76 -2.41 -6.30
C PHE A 118 -4.92 -1.51 -6.73
N ARG A 119 -4.93 -1.09 -8.00
CA ARG A 119 -5.96 -0.22 -8.56
C ARG A 119 -7.31 -0.91 -8.72
N GLU A 120 -7.31 -2.22 -8.99
CA GLU A 120 -8.51 -3.04 -9.24
C GLU A 120 -9.03 -3.75 -7.98
N LEU A 121 -8.46 -3.48 -6.79
CA LEU A 121 -8.99 -4.05 -5.56
C LEU A 121 -10.44 -3.60 -5.35
N PRO A 122 -11.36 -4.48 -4.92
CA PRO A 122 -12.76 -4.12 -4.64
C PRO A 122 -12.88 -2.99 -3.61
N ASN A 123 -11.96 -2.97 -2.64
CA ASN A 123 -11.74 -1.86 -1.73
C ASN A 123 -10.27 -1.43 -1.85
N PRO A 124 -9.97 -0.13 -1.94
CA PRO A 124 -8.60 0.35 -2.05
C PRO A 124 -7.75 -0.13 -0.87
N ILE A 125 -6.46 -0.35 -1.12
CA ILE A 125 -5.54 -0.85 -0.08
C ILE A 125 -5.47 0.12 1.10
N ILE A 126 -5.62 1.42 0.85
CA ILE A 126 -5.85 2.42 1.90
C ILE A 126 -7.34 2.78 1.87
N PRO A 127 -8.10 2.52 2.96
CA PRO A 127 -9.53 2.83 3.01
C PRO A 127 -9.82 4.30 2.73
N THR A 128 -10.89 4.57 1.98
CA THR A 128 -11.26 5.93 1.55
C THR A 128 -11.58 6.85 2.71
N GLU A 129 -12.06 6.31 3.84
CA GLU A 129 -12.31 7.07 5.06
C GLU A 129 -11.06 7.70 5.68
N LEU A 130 -9.88 7.11 5.44
CA LEU A 130 -8.61 7.66 5.94
C LEU A 130 -8.10 8.79 5.05
N TYR A 131 -8.58 8.91 3.82
CA TYR A 131 -8.01 9.81 2.81
C TYR A 131 -7.93 11.27 3.25
N GLN A 132 -9.03 11.84 3.72
CA GLN A 132 -9.05 13.25 4.15
C GLN A 132 -8.12 13.49 5.33
N ALA A 133 -8.10 12.55 6.28
CA ALA A 133 -7.21 12.64 7.43
C ALA A 133 -5.73 12.53 7.04
N LEU A 134 -5.41 11.76 5.99
CA LEU A 134 -4.06 11.65 5.45
C LEU A 134 -3.57 12.96 4.82
N ILE A 135 -4.46 13.63 4.08
CA ILE A 135 -4.16 14.95 3.49
C ILE A 135 -3.93 15.97 4.60
N GLN A 136 -4.83 16.04 5.58
CA GLN A 136 -4.68 16.93 6.73
C GLN A 136 -3.38 16.68 7.49
N ALA A 137 -2.97 15.42 7.64
CA ALA A 137 -1.72 15.06 8.31
C ALA A 137 -0.48 15.58 7.56
N GLN A 138 -0.49 15.62 6.22
CA GLN A 138 0.64 16.14 5.45
C GLN A 138 0.70 17.67 5.42
N GLN A 139 -0.43 18.33 5.67
CA GLN A 139 -0.55 19.79 5.76
C GLN A 139 -0.15 20.37 7.12
N LEU A 140 0.17 19.53 8.12
CA LEU A 140 0.68 19.98 9.42
C LEU A 140 1.99 20.75 9.24
N ALA A 141 2.25 21.76 10.08
CA ALA A 141 3.39 22.65 9.89
C ALA A 141 4.73 21.96 10.22
N ALA A 142 4.78 21.21 11.32
CA ALA A 142 6.01 20.57 11.79
C ALA A 142 6.14 19.15 11.26
N ASP A 143 7.31 18.78 10.75
CA ASP A 143 7.57 17.43 10.21
C ASP A 143 7.39 16.34 11.27
N GLN A 144 7.70 16.63 12.54
CA GLN A 144 7.47 15.69 13.64
C GLN A 144 5.97 15.41 13.86
N GLU A 145 5.12 16.41 13.65
CA GLU A 145 3.66 16.27 13.72
C GLU A 145 3.14 15.48 12.52
N LYS A 146 3.63 15.76 11.30
CA LYS A 146 3.31 14.98 10.09
C LYS A 146 3.63 13.50 10.30
N ILE A 147 4.84 13.18 10.81
CA ILE A 147 5.28 11.82 11.10
C ILE A 147 4.37 11.16 12.15
N SER A 148 4.10 11.87 13.25
CA SER A 148 3.23 11.38 14.34
C SER A 148 1.81 11.08 13.86
N ALA A 149 1.19 12.01 13.14
CA ALA A 149 -0.15 11.83 12.57
C ALA A 149 -0.18 10.68 11.55
N THR A 150 0.83 10.59 10.69
CA THR A 150 1.01 9.49 9.71
C THR A 150 1.10 8.13 10.39
N GLN A 151 1.88 8.02 11.49
CA GLN A 151 1.98 6.80 12.29
C GLN A 151 0.63 6.40 12.87
N LEU A 152 -0.08 7.34 13.49
CA LEU A 152 -1.40 7.08 14.06
C LEU A 152 -2.41 6.63 13.00
N LEU A 153 -2.40 7.25 11.82
CA LEU A 153 -3.27 6.86 10.70
C LEU A 153 -2.93 5.46 10.16
N SER A 154 -1.65 5.08 10.15
CA SER A 154 -1.25 3.72 9.76
C SER A 154 -1.78 2.65 10.73
N CYS A 155 -1.94 2.97 12.01
CA CYS A 155 -2.57 2.10 13.01
C CYS A 155 -4.08 1.90 12.79
N LEU A 156 -4.72 2.72 11.96
CA LEU A 156 -6.14 2.60 11.63
C LEU A 156 -6.41 1.70 10.42
N LEU A 157 -5.36 1.26 9.71
CA LEU A 157 -5.48 0.34 8.58
C LEU A 157 -5.98 -1.03 9.06
N PRO A 158 -6.89 -1.68 8.31
CA PRO A 158 -7.24 -3.07 8.57
C PRO A 158 -6.00 -3.98 8.53
N GLU A 159 -5.98 -5.03 9.35
CA GLU A 159 -4.80 -5.89 9.54
C GLU A 159 -4.26 -6.48 8.21
N ARG A 160 -5.15 -6.97 7.34
CA ARG A 160 -4.78 -7.53 6.02
C ARG A 160 -4.20 -6.45 5.09
N ASN A 161 -4.80 -5.26 5.08
CA ASN A 161 -4.34 -4.12 4.31
C ASN A 161 -2.97 -3.67 4.80
N SER A 162 -2.79 -3.54 6.13
CA SER A 162 -1.53 -3.18 6.77
C SER A 162 -0.43 -4.18 6.44
N SER A 163 -0.70 -5.49 6.53
CA SER A 163 0.26 -6.54 6.21
C SER A 163 0.75 -6.46 4.75
N THR A 164 -0.19 -6.35 3.81
CA THR A 164 0.12 -6.22 2.38
C THR A 164 0.86 -4.92 2.06
N LEU A 165 0.41 -3.79 2.62
CA LEU A 165 1.02 -2.49 2.40
C LEU A 165 2.42 -2.42 2.99
N ARG A 166 2.64 -2.94 4.21
CA ARG A 166 3.98 -3.04 4.83
C ARG A 166 4.93 -3.85 3.98
N PHE A 167 4.51 -5.00 3.50
CA PHE A 167 5.31 -5.83 2.61
C PHE A 167 5.69 -5.07 1.34
N PHE A 168 4.69 -4.47 0.69
CA PHE A 168 4.89 -3.80 -0.58
C PHE A 168 5.75 -2.53 -0.46
N LEU A 169 5.59 -1.75 0.60
CA LEU A 169 6.45 -0.60 0.88
C LEU A 169 7.87 -1.05 1.27
N GLY A 170 8.02 -2.19 1.95
CA GLY A 170 9.33 -2.81 2.16
C GLY A 170 10.03 -3.16 0.85
N PHE A 171 9.29 -3.70 -0.13
CA PHE A 171 9.77 -3.96 -1.48
C PHE A 171 10.18 -2.66 -2.22
N LEU A 172 9.31 -1.65 -2.24
CA LEU A 172 9.59 -0.39 -2.94
C LEU A 172 10.79 0.36 -2.35
N LYS A 173 11.05 0.23 -1.04
CA LYS A 173 12.27 0.72 -0.39
C LYS A 173 13.53 0.02 -0.92
N LYS A 174 13.52 -1.31 -1.02
CA LYS A 174 14.67 -2.06 -1.56
C LYS A 174 14.92 -1.67 -3.02
N LEU A 175 13.86 -1.41 -3.79
CA LEU A 175 13.99 -0.91 -5.16
C LEU A 175 14.59 0.50 -5.22
N SER A 176 14.16 1.40 -4.33
CA SER A 176 14.64 2.79 -4.32
C SER A 176 16.10 2.92 -3.89
N GLN A 177 16.62 1.98 -3.09
CA GLN A 177 18.04 1.90 -2.75
C GLN A 177 18.95 1.69 -3.97
N ARG A 178 18.40 1.19 -5.09
CA ARG A 178 19.10 1.04 -6.37
C ARG A 178 18.82 2.18 -7.35
N SER A 179 18.37 3.35 -6.87
CA SER A 179 17.98 4.48 -7.72
C SER A 179 19.11 5.03 -8.60
N THR A 180 20.37 4.80 -8.23
CA THR A 180 21.53 5.15 -9.06
C THR A 180 21.53 4.40 -10.40
N GLU A 181 21.10 3.14 -10.38
CA GLU A 181 20.97 2.26 -11.54
C GLU A 181 19.60 2.43 -12.22
N ASN A 182 18.52 2.20 -11.48
CA ASN A 182 17.18 2.10 -12.06
C ASN A 182 16.45 3.44 -12.24
N LYS A 183 17.01 4.56 -11.74
CA LYS A 183 16.46 5.93 -11.79
C LYS A 183 15.11 6.12 -11.07
N MET A 184 14.74 5.20 -10.18
CA MET A 184 13.50 5.22 -9.41
C MET A 184 13.79 5.45 -7.92
N ASN A 185 13.85 6.70 -7.50
CA ASN A 185 13.95 7.06 -6.07
C ASN A 185 12.57 6.92 -5.37
N CYS A 186 12.55 7.09 -4.03
CA CYS A 186 11.30 6.98 -3.26
C CYS A 186 10.22 7.94 -3.77
N HIS A 187 10.59 9.17 -4.14
CA HIS A 187 9.64 10.18 -4.61
C HIS A 187 8.96 9.74 -5.91
N ASN A 188 9.73 9.30 -6.91
CA ASN A 188 9.21 8.82 -8.18
C ASN A 188 8.26 7.63 -7.99
N LEU A 189 8.60 6.69 -7.10
CA LEU A 189 7.77 5.53 -6.80
C LEU A 189 6.48 5.94 -6.08
N SER A 190 6.55 6.84 -5.11
CA SER A 190 5.36 7.33 -4.40
C SER A 190 4.36 8.03 -5.33
N VAL A 191 4.84 8.87 -6.26
CA VAL A 191 3.98 9.53 -7.25
C VAL A 191 3.31 8.51 -8.18
N ILE A 192 4.03 7.45 -8.59
CA ILE A 192 3.46 6.39 -9.43
C ILE A 192 2.41 5.57 -8.69
N PHE A 193 2.61 5.28 -7.40
CA PHE A 193 1.74 4.39 -6.64
C PHE A 193 0.57 5.08 -5.95
N ALA A 194 0.68 6.38 -5.62
CA ALA A 194 -0.43 7.18 -5.10
C ALA A 194 -1.75 6.96 -5.89
N PRO A 195 -1.80 7.06 -7.23
CA PRO A 195 -3.02 6.84 -8.01
C PRO A 195 -3.53 5.39 -8.03
N ASN A 196 -2.73 4.42 -7.58
CA ASN A 196 -3.11 3.01 -7.53
C ASN A 196 -3.58 2.57 -6.14
N PHE A 197 -3.40 3.39 -5.10
CA PHE A 197 -3.81 3.07 -3.73
C PHE A 197 -5.12 3.72 -3.31
N PHE A 198 -5.63 4.67 -4.09
CA PHE A 198 -6.92 5.31 -3.86
C PHE A 198 -7.75 5.31 -5.15
N PRO A 199 -9.09 5.44 -5.05
CA PRO A 199 -9.96 5.52 -6.23
C PRO A 199 -9.64 6.75 -7.09
N SER A 200 -9.71 6.58 -8.41
CA SER A 200 -9.45 7.63 -9.40
C SER A 200 -10.30 8.89 -9.20
N GLU A 201 -11.53 8.72 -8.70
CA GLU A 201 -12.50 9.78 -8.44
C GLU A 201 -12.08 10.74 -7.32
N MET A 202 -11.08 10.35 -6.54
CA MET A 202 -10.64 11.14 -5.38
C MET A 202 -9.48 12.08 -5.70
N PHE A 203 -8.82 12.00 -6.87
CA PHE A 203 -7.60 12.79 -7.15
C PHE A 203 -7.86 14.15 -7.81
N GLY A 204 -7.44 15.23 -7.15
CA GLY A 204 -6.99 16.47 -7.81
C GLY A 204 -5.45 16.53 -7.87
N GLU A 205 -4.85 17.39 -8.71
CA GLU A 205 -3.38 17.43 -8.90
C GLU A 205 -2.61 17.67 -7.59
N ASN A 206 -3.08 18.60 -6.75
CA ASN A 206 -2.49 18.87 -5.42
C ASN A 206 -2.53 17.65 -4.49
N LEU A 207 -3.44 16.71 -4.76
CA LEU A 207 -3.75 15.58 -3.89
C LEU A 207 -2.83 14.39 -4.13
N ILE A 208 -2.37 14.21 -5.36
CA ILE A 208 -1.35 13.22 -5.69
C ILE A 208 -0.05 13.55 -4.94
N PHE A 209 0.28 14.84 -4.82
CA PHE A 209 1.46 15.30 -4.09
C PHE A 209 1.37 14.94 -2.60
N GLU A 210 0.27 15.30 -1.93
CA GLU A 210 0.07 15.01 -0.50
C GLU A 210 0.06 13.49 -0.22
N VAL A 211 -0.62 12.70 -1.06
CA VAL A 211 -0.63 11.25 -0.91
C VAL A 211 0.75 10.65 -1.16
N ALA A 212 1.49 11.14 -2.16
CA ALA A 212 2.85 10.69 -2.40
C ALA A 212 3.76 11.05 -1.21
N GLN A 213 3.55 12.19 -0.58
CA GLN A 213 4.25 12.61 0.64
C GLN A 213 3.90 11.72 1.83
N PHE A 214 2.64 11.33 1.99
CA PHE A 214 2.23 10.32 2.97
C PHE A 214 2.94 8.99 2.73
N LEU A 215 2.98 8.50 1.49
CA LEU A 215 3.69 7.28 1.16
C LEU A 215 5.18 7.40 1.47
N LEU A 216 5.82 8.53 1.10
CA LEU A 216 7.21 8.86 1.46
C LEU A 216 7.44 8.85 2.98
N CYS A 217 6.53 9.45 3.74
CA CYS A 217 6.61 9.51 5.19
C CYS A 217 6.49 8.10 5.78
N ILE A 218 5.56 7.27 5.27
CA ILE A 218 5.46 5.87 5.65
C ILE A 218 6.73 5.08 5.28
N PHE A 219 7.31 5.31 4.11
CA PHE A 219 8.60 4.69 3.73
C PHE A 219 9.69 5.00 4.76
N GLN A 220 9.74 6.23 5.27
CA GLN A 220 10.68 6.69 6.29
C GLN A 220 10.35 6.18 7.70
N ILE A 221 9.07 6.03 8.05
CA ILE A 221 8.64 5.48 9.33
C ILE A 221 8.96 3.99 9.44
N PHE A 222 8.70 3.20 8.39
CA PHE A 222 9.07 1.78 8.40
C PHE A 222 10.59 1.56 8.38
N LEU A 223 11.36 2.52 7.85
CA LEU A 223 12.80 2.60 8.01
C LEU A 223 13.21 2.72 9.48
N PHE A 224 12.54 3.59 10.25
CA PHE A 224 12.81 3.80 11.67
C PHE A 224 12.41 2.59 12.54
N ILE A 225 11.26 1.97 12.27
CA ILE A 225 10.80 0.78 13.01
C ILE A 225 11.67 -0.44 12.70
N SER A 226 12.05 -0.66 11.43
CA SER A 226 12.98 -1.74 11.08
C SER A 226 14.37 -1.50 11.66
N PHE A 227 14.84 -0.25 11.67
CA PHE A 227 16.10 0.14 12.30
C PHE A 227 16.06 -0.11 13.81
N LEU A 228 14.99 0.31 14.51
CA LEU A 228 14.81 0.03 15.94
C LEU A 228 14.73 -1.47 16.23
N LEU A 229 14.01 -2.26 15.41
CA LEU A 229 13.94 -3.71 15.58
C LEU A 229 15.28 -4.43 15.29
N HIS A 230 16.14 -3.89 14.42
CA HIS A 230 17.48 -4.43 14.16
C HIS A 230 18.58 -3.86 15.08
N THR A 231 18.40 -2.67 15.67
CA THR A 231 19.36 -2.07 16.61
C THR A 231 19.09 -2.44 18.06
N HIS A 232 17.88 -2.92 18.37
CA HIS A 232 17.63 -3.70 19.57
C HIS A 232 18.05 -5.16 19.36
N LEU A 233 19.37 -5.37 19.43
CA LEU A 233 19.98 -6.63 19.88
C LEU A 233 19.24 -7.12 21.13
N PHE A 234 18.53 -8.24 20.99
CA PHE A 234 18.64 -9.32 21.96
C PHE A 234 19.76 -10.24 21.51
#